data_AF-A0A6P0BIX4-F1
#
_entry.id   AF-A0A6P0BIX4-F1
#
_cell.length_a   1.000
_cell.length_b   1.000
_cell.length_c   1.000
_cell.angle_alpha   90.00
_cell.angle_beta   90.00
_cell.angle_gamma   90.00
#
_symmetry.space_group_name_H-M   'P 1'
#
loop_
_entity.id
_entity.type
_entity.pdbx_description
1 polymer ?
#
loop_
_entity_poly.entity_id
_entity_poly.type
_entity_poly.pdbx_seq_one_letter_code
_entity_poly.pdbx_strand_id
1 'polypeptide(L)'
;MDANRDTFETRLKNNARDIEALLDALLSPSALSDEIARPETLRDAMHYAVLNGGKRLRPFLVVESAALLGGDAEAALRVGAALECVHCYSLVHDDLPAMDDDDLRRGKPTVHIKFDEATAILAGDSLLTYAFDIIAAPETTLPDSSKASLVLALARAAGLGGMAGGQALDLAAERQVPGEDGIIRLQAMKTGALIRFACEAGAVISASPPEDRRRLRAFGEKIGLAFQLADDILDLTSDTETMGKATGKDAARGKGTLVALRGMEWAESQLHQHVREAEALLAPYGARASILTAAAHFIADRKS
;
A
#
# COMPACT_ATOMS: atom_id res chain seq x y z
N MET A 1 15.20 14.14 -19.59
CA MET A 1 14.16 13.36 -18.91
C MET A 1 14.39 13.25 -17.39
N ASP A 2 15.34 13.96 -16.76
CA ASP A 2 15.71 13.62 -15.36
C ASP A 2 15.26 14.59 -14.25
N ALA A 3 14.94 15.86 -14.51
CA ALA A 3 14.64 16.78 -13.40
C ALA A 3 13.38 16.42 -12.59
N ASN A 4 12.32 15.95 -13.27
CA ASN A 4 11.09 15.52 -12.59
C ASN A 4 11.25 14.19 -11.85
N ARG A 5 12.10 13.29 -12.36
CA ARG A 5 12.42 12.01 -11.72
C ARG A 5 13.22 12.23 -10.44
N ASP A 6 14.26 13.06 -10.50
CA ASP A 6 15.08 13.41 -9.33
C ASP A 6 14.23 14.11 -8.25
N THR A 7 13.31 14.98 -8.67
CA THR A 7 12.37 15.64 -7.76
C THR A 7 11.42 14.63 -7.12
N PHE A 8 10.84 13.70 -7.89
CA PHE A 8 9.99 12.64 -7.38
C PHE A 8 10.72 11.75 -6.37
N GLU A 9 11.90 11.23 -6.71
CA GLU A 9 12.65 10.33 -5.83
C GLU A 9 13.08 11.03 -4.53
N THR A 10 13.41 12.32 -4.61
CA THR A 10 13.68 13.15 -3.43
C THR A 10 12.43 13.32 -2.56
N ARG A 11 11.28 13.60 -3.17
CA ARG A 11 10.00 13.71 -2.43
C ARG A 11 9.59 12.39 -1.80
N LEU A 12 9.77 11.26 -2.50
CA LEU A 12 9.50 9.92 -1.97
C LEU A 12 10.35 9.62 -0.74
N LYS A 13 11.66 9.90 -0.81
CA LYS A 13 12.59 9.72 0.33
C LYS A 13 12.25 10.63 1.52
N ASN A 14 11.94 11.89 1.26
CA ASN A 14 11.56 12.83 2.32
C ASN A 14 10.25 12.40 2.99
N ASN A 15 9.22 12.05 2.19
CA ASN A 15 7.96 11.56 2.71
C ASN A 15 8.15 10.27 3.55
N ALA A 16 8.97 9.34 3.08
CA ALA A 16 9.28 8.13 3.82
C ALA A 16 9.89 8.44 5.20
N ARG A 17 10.87 9.35 5.25
CA ARG A 17 11.49 9.79 6.50
C ARG A 17 10.49 10.45 7.44
N ASP A 18 9.63 11.31 6.91
CA ASP A 18 8.65 12.05 7.72
C ASP A 18 7.57 11.10 8.28
N ILE A 19 7.16 10.10 7.50
CA ILE A 19 6.26 9.03 7.94
C ILE A 19 6.91 8.13 9.00
N GLU A 20 8.18 7.77 8.82
CA GLU A 20 8.92 6.96 9.80
C GLU A 20 9.11 7.69 11.12
N ALA A 21 9.44 8.98 11.08
CA ALA A 21 9.53 9.82 12.28
C ALA A 21 8.17 9.94 12.99
N LEU A 22 7.08 10.09 12.23
CA LEU A 22 5.73 10.15 12.80
C LEU A 22 5.31 8.80 13.42
N LEU A 23 5.57 7.68 12.75
CA LEU A 23 5.27 6.34 13.27
C LEU A 23 6.07 6.04 14.54
N ASP A 24 7.34 6.43 14.60
CA ASP A 24 8.18 6.33 15.80
C ASP A 24 7.57 7.10 16.98
N ALA A 25 7.13 8.34 16.74
CA ALA A 25 6.47 9.18 17.74
C ALA A 25 5.10 8.61 18.19
N LEU A 26 4.29 8.12 17.26
CA LEU A 26 2.98 7.51 17.54
C LEU A 26 3.11 6.24 18.38
N LEU A 27 4.14 5.42 18.13
CA LEU A 27 4.43 4.19 18.87
C LEU A 27 5.35 4.39 20.08
N SER A 28 5.33 5.59 20.66
CA SER A 28 6.08 5.88 21.89
C SER A 28 5.58 5.03 23.08
N PRO A 29 6.40 4.85 24.14
CA PRO A 29 6.01 4.09 25.33
C PRO A 29 4.90 4.75 26.16
N SER A 30 4.64 6.05 25.94
CA SER A 30 3.68 6.81 26.72
C SER A 30 2.25 6.45 26.33
N ALA A 31 1.43 6.08 27.30
CA ALA A 31 0.01 5.83 27.08
C ALA A 31 -0.72 7.13 26.68
N LEU A 32 -1.65 7.02 25.74
CA LEU A 32 -2.54 8.12 25.35
C LEU A 32 -3.71 8.26 26.32
N SER A 33 -4.51 9.32 26.13
CA SER A 33 -5.81 9.41 26.81
C SER A 33 -6.67 8.20 26.46
N ASP A 34 -7.39 7.67 27.45
CA ASP A 34 -8.23 6.46 27.37
C ASP A 34 -7.47 5.13 27.14
N GLU A 35 -6.14 5.13 27.06
CA GLU A 35 -5.33 3.92 27.18
C GLU A 35 -4.98 3.62 28.65
N ILE A 36 -4.94 2.33 29.02
CA ILE A 36 -4.49 1.91 30.36
C ILE A 36 -2.97 1.82 30.42
N ALA A 37 -2.35 1.14 29.44
CA ALA A 37 -0.91 0.94 29.34
C ALA A 37 -0.53 0.48 27.92
N ARG A 38 0.76 0.60 27.57
CA ARG A 38 1.34 0.08 26.32
C ARG A 38 2.34 -1.04 26.65
N PRO A 39 1.97 -2.33 26.52
CA PRO A 39 2.87 -3.44 26.81
C PRO A 39 4.12 -3.39 25.92
N GLU A 40 5.30 -3.43 26.53
CA GLU A 40 6.58 -3.22 25.85
C GLU A 40 6.80 -4.19 24.68
N THR A 41 6.65 -5.49 24.89
CA THR A 41 6.85 -6.51 23.84
C THR A 41 5.93 -6.30 22.63
N LEU A 42 4.66 -6.00 22.87
CA LEU A 42 3.70 -5.77 21.79
C LEU A 42 4.04 -4.50 21.02
N ARG A 43 4.35 -3.42 21.74
CA ARG A 43 4.78 -2.14 21.16
C ARG A 43 6.05 -2.32 20.32
N ASP A 44 7.04 -3.06 20.82
CA ASP A 44 8.29 -3.36 20.12
C ASP A 44 8.05 -4.18 18.85
N ALA A 45 7.11 -5.12 18.87
CA ALA A 45 6.72 -5.90 17.69
C ALA A 45 6.01 -5.03 16.64
N MET A 46 5.09 -4.16 17.07
CA MET A 46 4.43 -3.18 16.19
C MET A 46 5.46 -2.22 15.56
N HIS A 47 6.37 -1.69 16.37
CA HIS A 47 7.44 -0.78 15.95
C HIS A 47 8.39 -1.46 14.96
N TYR A 48 8.80 -2.70 15.26
CA TYR A 48 9.62 -3.51 14.35
C TYR A 48 8.92 -3.75 13.02
N ALA A 49 7.62 -4.09 13.03
CA ALA A 49 6.84 -4.31 11.82
C ALA A 49 6.80 -3.07 10.93
N VAL A 50 6.51 -1.89 11.49
CA VAL A 50 6.38 -0.67 10.71
C VAL A 50 7.71 -0.07 10.27
N LEU A 51 8.81 -0.24 11.03
CA LEU A 51 10.13 0.32 10.70
C LEU A 51 11.07 -0.66 9.98
N ASN A 52 10.58 -1.81 9.52
CA ASN A 52 11.34 -2.74 8.66
C ASN A 52 11.47 -2.28 7.20
N GLY A 53 11.68 -0.97 7.01
CA GLY A 53 11.93 -0.32 5.72
C GLY A 53 10.72 -0.25 4.80
N GLY A 54 10.97 -0.18 3.49
CA GLY A 54 9.96 -0.08 2.44
C GLY A 54 10.01 1.26 1.71
N LYS A 55 9.45 1.30 0.49
CA LYS A 55 9.46 2.52 -0.34
C LYS A 55 8.43 3.58 0.12
N ARG A 56 7.56 3.26 1.09
CA ARG A 56 6.48 4.12 1.63
C ARG A 56 5.59 4.76 0.56
N LEU A 57 5.36 4.01 -0.52
CA LEU A 57 4.58 4.51 -1.67
C LEU A 57 3.13 4.86 -1.30
N ARG A 58 2.48 4.06 -0.44
CA ARG A 58 1.09 4.29 -0.02
C ARG A 58 0.94 5.61 0.75
N PRO A 59 1.73 5.89 1.81
CA PRO A 59 1.75 7.20 2.46
C PRO A 59 2.09 8.36 1.52
N PHE A 60 3.06 8.14 0.61
CA PHE A 60 3.42 9.14 -0.38
C PHE A 60 2.22 9.52 -1.25
N LEU A 61 1.44 8.54 -1.73
CA LEU A 61 0.24 8.80 -2.53
C LEU A 61 -0.83 9.58 -1.75
N VAL A 62 -0.99 9.35 -0.45
CA VAL A 62 -1.88 10.16 0.41
C VAL A 62 -1.41 11.61 0.45
N VAL A 63 -0.14 11.81 0.80
CA VAL A 63 0.45 13.15 0.98
C VAL A 63 0.45 13.94 -0.32
N GLU A 64 0.86 13.33 -1.43
CA GLU A 64 0.89 13.98 -2.73
C GLU A 64 -0.51 14.25 -3.29
N SER A 65 -1.49 13.40 -3.02
CA SER A 65 -2.88 13.65 -3.44
C SER A 65 -3.51 14.79 -2.62
N ALA A 66 -3.21 14.88 -1.33
CA ALA A 66 -3.63 16.03 -0.51
C ALA A 66 -2.93 17.31 -0.97
N ALA A 67 -1.61 17.27 -1.18
CA ALA A 67 -0.84 18.42 -1.65
C ALA A 67 -1.29 18.91 -3.02
N LEU A 68 -1.61 17.98 -3.94
CA LEU A 68 -2.19 18.31 -5.25
C LEU A 68 -3.43 19.18 -5.11
N LEU A 69 -4.28 18.91 -4.12
CA LEU A 69 -5.58 19.55 -3.92
C LEU A 69 -5.56 20.66 -2.85
N GLY A 70 -4.41 20.95 -2.25
CA GLY A 70 -4.23 22.00 -1.25
C GLY A 70 -4.71 21.61 0.15
N GLY A 71 -4.73 20.32 0.48
CA GLY A 71 -5.09 19.81 1.80
C GLY A 71 -4.01 20.04 2.86
N ASP A 72 -4.40 19.85 4.12
CA ASP A 72 -3.51 20.00 5.26
C ASP A 72 -2.42 18.90 5.27
N ALA A 73 -1.16 19.32 5.37
CA ALA A 73 -0.01 18.43 5.25
C ALA A 73 0.15 17.52 6.48
N GLU A 74 -0.17 18.01 7.68
CA GLU A 74 -0.04 17.23 8.92
C GLU A 74 -1.13 16.15 8.98
N ALA A 75 -2.37 16.49 8.66
CA ALA A 75 -3.45 15.54 8.51
C ALA A 75 -3.13 14.49 7.44
N ALA A 76 -2.54 14.88 6.32
CA ALA A 76 -2.13 13.95 5.27
C ALA A 76 -1.03 12.98 5.73
N LEU A 77 -0.05 13.44 6.51
CA LEU A 77 0.97 12.58 7.11
C LEU A 77 0.35 11.59 8.10
N ARG A 78 -0.57 12.03 8.96
CA ARG A 78 -1.27 11.15 9.91
C ARG A 78 -2.13 10.10 9.22
N VAL A 79 -2.89 10.47 8.19
CA VAL A 79 -3.67 9.51 7.39
C VAL A 79 -2.75 8.58 6.59
N GLY A 80 -1.60 9.07 6.11
CA GLY A 80 -0.56 8.26 5.49
C GLY A 80 0.01 7.22 6.46
N ALA A 81 0.34 7.63 7.69
CA ALA A 81 0.83 6.73 8.73
C ALA A 81 -0.22 5.67 9.12
N ALA A 82 -1.49 6.05 9.22
CA ALA A 82 -2.59 5.10 9.43
C ALA A 82 -2.67 4.05 8.31
N LEU A 83 -2.57 4.47 7.05
CA LEU A 83 -2.55 3.55 5.92
C LEU A 83 -1.31 2.64 5.94
N GLU A 84 -0.16 3.15 6.36
CA GLU A 84 1.05 2.33 6.51
C GLU A 84 0.91 1.31 7.64
N CYS A 85 0.24 1.64 8.75
CA CYS A 85 -0.14 0.66 9.77
C CYS A 85 -1.02 -0.45 9.19
N VAL A 86 -2.02 -0.08 8.36
CA VAL A 86 -2.85 -1.05 7.62
C VAL A 86 -2.01 -1.95 6.71
N HIS A 87 -1.08 -1.36 5.96
CA HIS A 87 -0.20 -2.13 5.09
C HIS A 87 0.73 -3.05 5.89
N CYS A 88 1.32 -2.57 6.98
CA CYS A 88 2.27 -3.34 7.75
C CYS A 88 1.60 -4.49 8.49
N TYR A 89 0.39 -4.31 9.05
CA TYR A 89 -0.29 -5.44 9.69
C TYR A 89 -0.55 -6.57 8.69
N SER A 90 -0.93 -6.22 7.45
CA SER A 90 -1.25 -7.24 6.46
C SER A 90 -0.04 -8.12 6.19
N LEU A 91 1.15 -7.51 6.11
CA LEU A 91 2.41 -8.25 5.96
C LEU A 91 2.73 -9.10 7.19
N VAL A 92 2.52 -8.58 8.41
CA VAL A 92 2.76 -9.34 9.65
C VAL A 92 1.91 -10.61 9.68
N HIS A 93 0.64 -10.51 9.29
CA HIS A 93 -0.27 -11.66 9.25
C HIS A 93 0.02 -12.57 8.06
N ASP A 94 0.30 -12.03 6.88
CA ASP A 94 0.66 -12.80 5.68
C ASP A 94 1.93 -13.65 5.92
N ASP A 95 2.89 -13.14 6.70
CA ASP A 95 4.12 -13.87 7.03
C ASP A 95 3.92 -15.09 7.95
N LEU A 96 2.75 -15.26 8.59
CA LEU A 96 2.55 -16.34 9.57
C LEU A 96 2.61 -17.74 8.92
N PRO A 97 2.92 -18.80 9.71
CA PRO A 97 2.97 -20.18 9.19
C PRO A 97 1.67 -20.70 8.58
N ALA A 98 0.53 -20.15 8.99
CA ALA A 98 -0.78 -20.51 8.44
C ALA A 98 -1.11 -19.80 7.10
N MET A 99 -0.24 -18.91 6.64
CA MET A 99 -0.41 -18.04 5.48
C MET A 99 0.76 -18.29 4.49
N ASP A 100 1.64 -17.31 4.25
CA ASP A 100 2.76 -17.45 3.31
C ASP A 100 3.97 -18.20 3.91
N ASP A 101 4.02 -18.39 5.25
CA ASP A 101 5.08 -19.10 5.99
C ASP A 101 6.50 -18.56 5.68
N ASP A 102 6.65 -17.24 5.74
CA ASP A 102 7.89 -16.54 5.40
C ASP A 102 8.76 -16.31 6.63
N ASP A 103 9.99 -16.84 6.62
CA ASP A 103 10.98 -16.60 7.68
C ASP A 103 11.61 -15.19 7.62
N LEU A 104 11.70 -14.63 6.41
CA LEU A 104 12.42 -13.39 6.12
C LEU A 104 11.58 -12.43 5.28
N ARG A 105 11.60 -11.15 5.65
CA ARG A 105 11.06 -10.04 4.87
C ARG A 105 12.12 -8.95 4.70
N ARG A 106 12.46 -8.62 3.45
CA ARG A 106 13.49 -7.62 3.10
C ARG A 106 14.85 -7.89 3.78
N GLY A 107 15.22 -9.16 3.85
CA GLY A 107 16.49 -9.60 4.46
C GLY A 107 16.52 -9.57 5.99
N LYS A 108 15.39 -9.33 6.66
CA LYS A 108 15.26 -9.36 8.13
C LYS A 108 14.26 -10.45 8.57
N PRO A 109 14.40 -11.03 9.77
CA PRO A 109 13.41 -11.96 10.32
C PRO A 109 12.00 -11.35 10.34
N THR A 110 10.99 -12.13 9.96
CA THR A 110 9.58 -11.73 10.12
C THR A 110 9.21 -11.60 11.60
N VAL A 111 8.07 -10.97 11.90
CA VAL A 111 7.71 -10.65 13.30
C VAL A 111 7.57 -11.92 14.14
N HIS A 112 6.95 -12.97 13.58
CA HIS A 112 6.74 -14.22 14.31
C HIS A 112 8.05 -14.98 14.57
N ILE A 113 9.06 -14.83 13.70
CA ILE A 113 10.40 -15.38 13.91
C ILE A 113 11.19 -14.60 14.96
N LYS A 114 11.09 -13.26 14.95
CA LYS A 114 11.83 -12.42 15.89
C LYS A 114 11.25 -12.47 17.31
N PHE A 115 9.94 -12.58 17.42
CA PHE A 115 9.21 -12.63 18.67
C PHE A 115 8.60 -14.03 18.82
N ASP A 116 7.30 -14.16 18.58
CA ASP A 116 6.56 -15.41 18.52
C ASP A 116 5.25 -15.18 17.72
N GLU A 117 4.56 -16.27 17.38
CA GLU A 117 3.31 -16.22 16.61
C GLU A 117 2.21 -15.40 17.32
N ALA A 118 2.06 -15.55 18.64
CA ALA A 118 1.03 -14.86 19.40
C ALA A 118 1.24 -13.33 19.38
N THR A 119 2.49 -12.91 19.55
CA THR A 119 2.91 -11.51 19.48
C THR A 119 2.74 -10.97 18.07
N ALA A 120 3.04 -11.75 17.03
CA ALA A 120 2.82 -11.33 15.64
C ALA A 120 1.32 -11.13 15.34
N ILE A 121 0.45 -12.05 15.75
CA ILE A 121 -1.00 -11.91 15.62
C ILE A 121 -1.48 -10.62 16.30
N LEU A 122 -1.12 -10.43 17.57
CA LEU A 122 -1.52 -9.26 18.35
C LEU A 122 -0.94 -7.96 17.81
N ALA A 123 0.29 -7.97 17.29
CA ALA A 123 0.90 -6.79 16.66
C ALA A 123 0.14 -6.39 15.40
N GLY A 124 -0.28 -7.36 14.58
CA GLY A 124 -1.11 -7.09 13.43
C GLY A 124 -2.51 -6.55 13.81
N ASP A 125 -3.18 -7.19 14.77
CA ASP A 125 -4.49 -6.74 15.28
C ASP A 125 -4.43 -5.31 15.84
N SER A 126 -3.36 -5.01 16.56
CA SER A 126 -3.12 -3.70 17.17
C SER A 126 -2.81 -2.64 16.11
N LEU A 127 -1.99 -2.96 15.09
CA LEU A 127 -1.71 -2.02 13.98
C LEU A 127 -2.96 -1.70 13.16
N LEU A 128 -3.80 -2.70 12.87
CA LEU A 128 -5.09 -2.50 12.20
C LEU A 128 -5.99 -1.56 13.02
N THR A 129 -6.11 -1.82 14.32
CA THR A 129 -6.96 -1.02 15.23
C THR A 129 -6.42 0.39 15.36
N TYR A 130 -5.10 0.53 15.54
CA TYR A 130 -4.42 1.81 15.72
C TYR A 130 -4.48 2.70 14.48
N ALA A 131 -4.56 2.12 13.28
CA ALA A 131 -4.79 2.91 12.06
C ALA A 131 -6.09 3.72 12.12
N PHE A 132 -7.18 3.15 12.65
CA PHE A 132 -8.45 3.85 12.79
C PHE A 132 -8.41 4.90 13.89
N ASP A 133 -7.71 4.61 14.99
CA ASP A 133 -7.44 5.58 16.05
C ASP A 133 -6.70 6.80 15.49
N ILE A 134 -5.57 6.61 14.79
CA ILE A 134 -4.79 7.70 14.19
C ILE A 134 -5.69 8.63 13.34
N ILE A 135 -6.60 8.10 12.51
CA ILE A 135 -7.49 8.92 11.67
C ILE A 135 -8.54 9.65 12.51
N ALA A 136 -9.16 8.98 13.48
CA ALA A 136 -10.24 9.53 14.29
C ALA A 136 -9.76 10.49 15.39
N ALA A 137 -8.50 10.35 15.82
CA ALA A 137 -7.90 11.05 16.94
C ALA A 137 -8.02 12.57 16.82
N PRO A 138 -8.19 13.31 17.94
CA PRO A 138 -8.25 14.77 17.95
C PRO A 138 -7.04 15.45 17.27
N GLU A 139 -5.86 14.86 17.37
CA GLU A 139 -4.60 15.33 16.79
C GLU A 139 -4.59 15.29 15.26
N THR A 140 -5.45 14.48 14.64
CA THR A 140 -5.69 14.56 13.19
C THR A 140 -6.65 15.72 12.94
N THR A 141 -6.11 16.90 12.65
CA THR A 141 -6.90 18.13 12.47
C THR A 141 -7.70 18.11 11.17
N LEU A 142 -8.88 17.47 11.21
CA LEU A 142 -9.86 17.40 10.12
C LEU A 142 -11.28 17.53 10.68
N PRO A 143 -12.26 17.99 9.88
CA PRO A 143 -13.67 17.90 10.25
C PRO A 143 -14.08 16.45 10.55
N ASP A 144 -14.93 16.24 11.56
CA ASP A 144 -15.40 14.90 11.94
C ASP A 144 -16.06 14.13 10.78
N SER A 145 -16.74 14.84 9.89
CA SER A 145 -17.32 14.25 8.67
C SER A 145 -16.27 13.72 7.71
N SER A 146 -15.11 14.40 7.60
CA SER A 146 -13.96 13.93 6.82
C SER A 146 -13.30 12.73 7.49
N LYS A 147 -13.11 12.75 8.81
CA LYS A 147 -12.59 11.60 9.58
C LYS A 147 -13.47 10.35 9.40
N ALA A 148 -14.77 10.49 9.58
CA ALA A 148 -15.74 9.40 9.38
C ALA A 148 -15.69 8.87 7.93
N SER A 149 -15.56 9.76 6.94
CA SER A 149 -15.43 9.38 5.54
C SER A 149 -14.14 8.59 5.26
N LEU A 150 -13.02 9.00 5.84
CA LEU A 150 -11.73 8.31 5.74
C LEU A 150 -11.75 6.95 6.43
N VAL A 151 -12.28 6.88 7.66
CA VAL A 151 -12.47 5.63 8.40
C VAL A 151 -13.29 4.63 7.60
N LEU A 152 -14.45 5.05 7.07
CA LEU A 152 -15.29 4.18 6.26
C LEU A 152 -14.59 3.73 4.98
N ALA A 153 -13.90 4.64 4.29
CA ALA A 153 -13.18 4.31 3.06
C ALA A 153 -12.03 3.32 3.32
N LEU A 154 -11.26 3.50 4.40
CA LEU A 154 -10.19 2.60 4.80
C LEU A 154 -10.74 1.22 5.21
N ALA A 155 -11.80 1.18 6.03
CA ALA A 155 -12.44 -0.07 6.45
C ALA A 155 -12.95 -0.89 5.26
N ARG A 156 -13.53 -0.23 4.25
CA ARG A 156 -13.98 -0.90 3.01
C ARG A 156 -12.81 -1.35 2.13
N ALA A 157 -11.71 -0.59 2.12
CA ALA A 157 -10.52 -0.93 1.34
C ALA A 157 -9.69 -2.06 1.99
N ALA A 158 -9.67 -2.16 3.32
CA ALA A 158 -8.90 -3.16 4.06
C ALA A 158 -9.68 -4.46 4.34
N GLY A 159 -11.01 -4.37 4.52
CA GLY A 159 -11.85 -5.48 4.98
C GLY A 159 -12.32 -6.46 3.90
N LEU A 160 -13.49 -7.06 4.14
CA LEU A 160 -14.10 -8.13 3.34
C LEU A 160 -14.19 -7.83 1.82
N GLY A 161 -14.57 -6.60 1.47
CA GLY A 161 -14.70 -6.17 0.08
C GLY A 161 -13.41 -5.60 -0.53
N GLY A 162 -12.29 -5.69 0.20
CA GLY A 162 -10.99 -5.13 -0.16
C GLY A 162 -9.87 -6.11 0.17
N MET A 163 -8.78 -5.61 0.75
CA MET A 163 -7.51 -6.34 0.93
C MET A 163 -7.69 -7.73 1.55
N ALA A 164 -8.35 -7.85 2.70
CA ALA A 164 -8.54 -9.13 3.37
C ALA A 164 -9.34 -10.13 2.52
N GLY A 165 -10.37 -9.66 1.81
CA GLY A 165 -11.11 -10.49 0.86
C GLY A 165 -10.25 -10.91 -0.34
N GLY A 166 -9.38 -10.02 -0.82
CA GLY A 166 -8.39 -10.33 -1.86
C GLY A 166 -7.39 -11.39 -1.41
N GLN A 167 -6.94 -11.32 -0.16
CA GLN A 167 -6.06 -12.33 0.44
C GLN A 167 -6.75 -13.69 0.56
N ALA A 168 -8.01 -13.72 0.97
CA ALA A 168 -8.79 -14.95 0.99
C ALA A 168 -8.97 -15.57 -0.41
N LEU A 169 -9.16 -14.74 -1.44
CA LEU A 169 -9.19 -15.20 -2.83
C LEU A 169 -7.83 -15.76 -3.28
N ASP A 170 -6.71 -15.16 -2.84
CA ASP A 170 -5.36 -15.62 -3.19
C ASP A 170 -5.05 -17.00 -2.60
N LEU A 171 -5.37 -17.22 -1.33
CA LEU A 171 -5.25 -18.55 -0.71
C LEU A 171 -6.16 -19.60 -1.38
N ALA A 172 -7.35 -19.20 -1.84
CA ALA A 172 -8.22 -20.08 -2.62
C ALA A 172 -7.64 -20.38 -4.02
N ALA A 173 -6.94 -19.43 -4.62
CA ALA A 173 -6.33 -19.57 -5.95
C ALA A 173 -5.24 -20.65 -5.99
N GLU A 174 -4.55 -20.90 -4.88
CA GLU A 174 -3.57 -21.99 -4.75
C GLU A 174 -4.20 -23.38 -4.92
N ARG A 175 -5.49 -23.52 -4.61
CA ARG A 175 -6.25 -24.77 -4.76
C ARG A 175 -6.99 -24.84 -6.09
N GLN A 176 -7.46 -23.69 -6.57
CA GLN A 176 -8.22 -23.57 -7.80
C GLN A 176 -7.83 -22.30 -8.55
N VAL A 177 -7.05 -22.46 -9.62
CA VAL A 177 -6.58 -21.34 -10.44
C VAL A 177 -7.77 -20.56 -11.00
N PRO A 178 -7.91 -19.26 -10.67
CA PRO A 178 -8.98 -18.43 -11.20
C PRO A 178 -8.78 -18.14 -12.69
N GLY A 179 -9.88 -17.91 -13.41
CA GLY A 179 -9.83 -17.31 -14.74
C GLY A 179 -9.45 -15.83 -14.68
N GLU A 180 -9.30 -15.21 -15.86
CA GLU A 180 -8.85 -13.81 -16.01
C GLU A 180 -9.63 -12.81 -15.11
N ASP A 181 -10.96 -12.83 -15.14
CA ASP A 181 -11.80 -11.96 -14.30
C ASP A 181 -11.57 -12.18 -12.80
N GLY A 182 -11.27 -13.42 -12.41
CA GLY A 182 -10.97 -13.79 -11.03
C GLY A 182 -9.64 -13.21 -10.58
N ILE A 183 -8.61 -13.27 -11.44
CA ILE A 183 -7.28 -12.69 -11.18
C ILE A 183 -7.40 -11.17 -11.06
N ILE A 184 -8.07 -10.51 -12.01
CA ILE A 184 -8.27 -9.05 -11.97
C ILE A 184 -8.97 -8.64 -10.68
N ARG A 185 -10.02 -9.36 -10.27
CA ARG A 185 -10.74 -9.08 -9.02
C ARG A 185 -9.85 -9.25 -7.80
N LEU A 186 -9.11 -10.36 -7.72
CA LEU A 186 -8.17 -10.63 -6.63
C LEU A 186 -7.12 -9.54 -6.52
N GLN A 187 -6.48 -9.15 -7.62
CA GLN A 187 -5.45 -8.12 -7.66
C GLN A 187 -6.00 -6.73 -7.26
N ALA A 188 -7.18 -6.39 -7.76
CA ALA A 188 -7.87 -5.15 -7.41
C ALA A 188 -8.23 -5.08 -5.91
N MET A 189 -8.52 -6.23 -5.29
CA MET A 189 -8.83 -6.33 -3.87
C MET A 189 -7.57 -6.34 -3.00
N LYS A 190 -6.66 -7.31 -3.22
CA LYS A 190 -5.46 -7.55 -2.40
C LYS A 190 -4.50 -6.35 -2.42
N THR A 191 -4.23 -5.79 -3.60
CA THR A 191 -3.24 -4.72 -3.76
C THR A 191 -3.89 -3.38 -4.10
N GLY A 192 -4.79 -3.38 -5.10
CA GLY A 192 -5.34 -2.15 -5.67
C GLY A 192 -6.20 -1.33 -4.71
N ALA A 193 -6.93 -1.96 -3.79
CA ALA A 193 -7.89 -1.29 -2.91
C ALA A 193 -7.23 -0.26 -1.99
N LEU A 194 -6.06 -0.57 -1.44
CA LEU A 194 -5.30 0.34 -0.57
C LEU A 194 -4.60 1.45 -1.35
N ILE A 195 -4.10 1.17 -2.56
CA ILE A 195 -3.52 2.20 -3.45
C ILE A 195 -4.61 3.20 -3.87
N ARG A 196 -5.79 2.70 -4.23
CA ARG A 196 -6.96 3.53 -4.50
C ARG A 196 -7.34 4.39 -3.31
N PHE A 197 -7.41 3.81 -2.11
CA PHE A 197 -7.67 4.57 -0.90
C PHE A 197 -6.63 5.67 -0.70
N ALA A 198 -5.34 5.39 -0.92
CA ALA A 198 -4.27 6.36 -0.76
C ALA A 198 -4.52 7.63 -1.59
N CYS A 199 -4.86 7.46 -2.87
CA CYS A 199 -5.16 8.58 -3.76
C CYS A 199 -6.47 9.28 -3.41
N GLU A 200 -7.54 8.51 -3.14
CA GLU A 200 -8.87 9.03 -2.81
C GLU A 200 -8.85 9.84 -1.49
N ALA A 201 -8.05 9.43 -0.52
CA ALA A 201 -7.92 10.08 0.78
C ALA A 201 -7.49 11.54 0.67
N GLY A 202 -6.60 11.87 -0.28
CA GLY A 202 -6.15 13.24 -0.50
C GLY A 202 -7.28 14.22 -0.81
N ALA A 203 -8.30 13.79 -1.57
CA ALA A 203 -9.48 14.59 -1.87
C ALA A 203 -10.38 14.79 -0.65
N VAL A 204 -10.45 13.81 0.26
CA VAL A 204 -11.23 13.91 1.51
C VAL A 204 -10.52 14.83 2.51
N ILE A 205 -9.19 14.70 2.65
CA ILE A 205 -8.35 15.58 3.48
C ILE A 205 -8.48 17.04 3.03
N SER A 206 -8.49 17.27 1.72
CA SER A 206 -8.56 18.62 1.13
C SER A 206 -9.98 19.20 1.04
N ALA A 207 -10.99 18.49 1.56
CA ALA A 207 -12.41 18.84 1.43
C ALA A 207 -12.82 19.17 -0.03
N SER A 208 -12.25 18.45 -1.00
CA SER A 208 -12.43 18.75 -2.42
C SER A 208 -13.83 18.37 -2.93
N PRO A 209 -14.29 18.98 -4.04
CA PRO A 209 -15.54 18.61 -4.69
C PRO A 209 -15.61 17.11 -5.03
N PRO A 210 -16.83 16.53 -5.11
CA PRO A 210 -17.00 15.11 -5.44
C PRO A 210 -16.36 14.67 -6.76
N GLU A 211 -16.14 15.59 -7.70
CA GLU A 211 -15.45 15.28 -8.95
C GLU A 211 -13.97 14.94 -8.73
N ASP A 212 -13.25 15.74 -7.93
CA ASP A 212 -11.85 15.48 -7.61
C ASP A 212 -11.71 14.16 -6.87
N ARG A 213 -12.61 13.88 -5.92
CA ARG A 213 -12.63 12.58 -5.24
C ARG A 213 -12.80 11.41 -6.22
N ARG A 214 -13.74 11.50 -7.16
CA ARG A 214 -13.93 10.46 -8.20
C ARG A 214 -12.70 10.33 -9.10
N ARG A 215 -12.08 11.44 -9.46
CA ARG A 215 -10.90 11.49 -10.33
C ARG A 215 -9.68 10.87 -9.67
N LEU A 216 -9.38 11.23 -8.42
CA LEU A 216 -8.27 10.66 -7.65
C LEU A 216 -8.50 9.19 -7.30
N ARG A 217 -9.75 8.78 -7.07
CA ARG A 217 -10.11 7.37 -6.96
C ARG A 217 -9.80 6.60 -8.24
N ALA A 218 -10.27 7.08 -9.40
CA ALA A 218 -10.02 6.45 -10.69
C ALA A 218 -8.51 6.41 -11.01
N PHE A 219 -7.78 7.46 -10.65
CA PHE A 219 -6.33 7.50 -10.77
C PHE A 219 -5.69 6.37 -9.94
N GLY A 220 -6.05 6.25 -8.65
CA GLY A 220 -5.56 5.18 -7.80
C GLY A 220 -5.94 3.77 -8.26
N GLU A 221 -7.10 3.58 -8.89
CA GLU A 221 -7.48 2.32 -9.54
C GLU A 221 -6.54 1.97 -10.70
N LYS A 222 -6.21 2.95 -11.57
CA LYS A 222 -5.26 2.74 -12.69
C LYS A 222 -3.85 2.47 -12.21
N ILE A 223 -3.38 3.21 -11.21
CA ILE A 223 -2.06 2.98 -10.62
C ILE A 223 -1.99 1.64 -9.89
N GLY A 224 -3.06 1.20 -9.23
CA GLY A 224 -3.12 -0.12 -8.60
C GLY A 224 -2.98 -1.27 -9.61
N LEU A 225 -3.64 -1.16 -10.77
CA LEU A 225 -3.50 -2.13 -11.87
C LEU A 225 -2.09 -2.11 -12.47
N ALA A 226 -1.55 -0.92 -12.73
CA ALA A 226 -0.19 -0.74 -13.23
C ALA A 226 0.85 -1.35 -12.26
N PHE A 227 0.69 -1.12 -10.96
CA PHE A 227 1.57 -1.66 -9.93
C PHE A 227 1.63 -3.18 -9.96
N GLN A 228 0.48 -3.83 -10.07
CA GLN A 228 0.43 -5.29 -10.08
C GLN A 228 1.01 -5.89 -11.37
N LEU A 229 0.73 -5.29 -12.53
CA LEU A 229 1.35 -5.73 -13.79
C LEU A 229 2.87 -5.56 -13.76
N ALA A 230 3.37 -4.45 -13.21
CA ALA A 230 4.80 -4.22 -13.06
C ALA A 230 5.45 -5.26 -12.13
N ASP A 231 4.81 -5.61 -11.02
CA ASP A 231 5.30 -6.67 -10.12
C ASP A 231 5.28 -8.05 -10.78
N ASP A 232 4.18 -8.42 -11.45
CA ASP A 232 4.09 -9.70 -12.17
C ASP A 232 5.15 -9.81 -13.30
N ILE A 233 5.45 -8.70 -13.98
CA ILE A 233 6.52 -8.62 -14.99
C ILE A 233 7.91 -8.77 -14.35
N LEU A 234 8.15 -8.11 -13.22
CA LEU A 234 9.42 -8.16 -12.51
C LEU A 234 9.71 -9.55 -11.96
N ASP A 235 8.71 -10.22 -11.39
CA ASP A 235 8.86 -11.57 -10.88
C ASP A 235 9.24 -12.54 -12.00
N LEU A 236 8.55 -12.46 -13.15
CA LEU A 236 8.84 -13.32 -14.31
C LEU A 236 10.24 -13.07 -14.91
N THR A 237 10.66 -11.80 -15.01
CA THR A 237 11.97 -11.45 -15.57
C THR A 237 13.12 -11.77 -14.62
N SER A 238 12.92 -11.56 -13.31
CA SER A 238 13.88 -11.94 -12.27
C SER A 238 14.07 -13.45 -12.24
N ASP A 239 12.99 -14.23 -12.39
CA ASP A 239 13.05 -15.68 -12.54
C ASP A 239 13.86 -16.10 -13.77
N THR A 240 13.71 -15.42 -14.92
CA THR A 240 14.51 -15.77 -16.11
C THR A 240 16.01 -15.49 -15.95
N GLU A 241 16.40 -14.44 -15.23
CA GLU A 241 17.81 -14.14 -14.94
C GLU A 241 18.39 -15.06 -13.84
N THR A 242 17.58 -15.39 -12.84
CA THR A 242 17.93 -16.30 -11.74
C THR A 242 17.74 -17.78 -12.09
N MET A 243 17.11 -18.13 -13.21
CA MET A 243 17.07 -19.50 -13.75
C MET A 243 18.47 -20.03 -14.12
N GLY A 244 19.50 -19.17 -14.12
CA GLY A 244 20.90 -19.60 -14.09
C GLY A 244 21.40 -20.11 -12.72
N LYS A 245 20.66 -19.91 -11.61
CA LYS A 245 21.12 -20.18 -10.22
C LYS A 245 20.08 -20.65 -9.19
N ALA A 246 18.76 -20.60 -9.39
CA ALA A 246 17.82 -21.17 -8.41
C ALA A 246 16.51 -21.64 -9.07
N THR A 247 16.32 -22.97 -9.09
CA THR A 247 15.07 -23.62 -9.48
C THR A 247 14.13 -23.78 -8.27
N GLY A 248 12.84 -23.48 -8.46
CA GLY A 248 11.79 -24.39 -7.99
C GLY A 248 10.80 -23.93 -6.91
N LYS A 249 10.91 -22.75 -6.30
CA LYS A 249 9.93 -22.34 -5.27
C LYS A 249 8.68 -21.64 -5.83
N ASP A 250 8.80 -20.79 -6.85
CA ASP A 250 7.64 -20.02 -7.37
C ASP A 250 6.82 -20.75 -8.43
N ALA A 251 7.42 -21.65 -9.21
CA ALA A 251 6.68 -22.56 -10.09
C ALA A 251 5.73 -23.51 -9.33
N ALA A 252 5.91 -23.67 -8.01
CA ALA A 252 5.13 -24.58 -7.17
C ALA A 252 3.86 -23.95 -6.58
N ARG A 253 3.71 -22.61 -6.56
CA ARG A 253 2.54 -21.94 -5.95
C ARG A 253 1.36 -21.73 -6.91
N GLY A 254 1.51 -22.04 -8.20
CA GLY A 254 0.39 -22.10 -9.15
C GLY A 254 -0.43 -20.81 -9.30
N LYS A 255 0.11 -19.65 -8.88
CA LYS A 255 -0.60 -18.38 -8.93
C LYS A 255 -0.76 -17.95 -10.39
N GLY A 256 -2.00 -17.99 -10.87
CA GLY A 256 -2.33 -17.49 -12.20
C GLY A 256 -2.12 -15.99 -12.27
N THR A 257 -1.06 -15.54 -12.92
CA THR A 257 -0.83 -14.12 -13.21
C THR A 257 -1.40 -13.77 -14.58
N LEU A 258 -1.74 -12.50 -14.80
CA LEU A 258 -2.21 -12.05 -16.11
C LEU A 258 -1.10 -12.16 -17.17
N VAL A 259 0.16 -11.96 -16.75
CA VAL A 259 1.33 -12.13 -17.60
C VAL A 259 1.46 -13.58 -18.08
N ALA A 260 1.25 -14.57 -17.19
CA ALA A 260 1.28 -15.98 -17.57
C ALA A 260 0.12 -16.36 -18.52
N LEU A 261 -1.05 -15.74 -18.37
CA LEU A 261 -2.22 -16.02 -19.22
C LEU A 261 -2.15 -15.37 -20.60
N ARG A 262 -1.60 -14.15 -20.70
CA ARG A 262 -1.71 -13.29 -21.89
C ARG A 262 -0.37 -12.98 -22.56
N GLY A 263 0.73 -13.30 -21.90
CA GLY A 263 2.09 -13.07 -22.37
C GLY A 263 2.66 -11.70 -22.01
N MET A 264 4.00 -11.61 -22.08
CA MET A 264 4.79 -10.44 -21.71
C MET A 264 4.43 -9.19 -22.52
N GLU A 265 4.32 -9.31 -23.85
CA GLU A 265 4.02 -8.18 -24.74
C GLU A 265 2.66 -7.55 -24.42
N TRP A 266 1.66 -8.38 -24.09
CA TRP A 266 0.36 -7.89 -23.64
C TRP A 266 0.49 -7.14 -22.32
N ALA A 267 1.25 -7.67 -21.36
CA ALA A 267 1.40 -7.08 -20.03
C ALA A 267 2.08 -5.71 -20.10
N GLU A 268 3.17 -5.58 -20.87
CA GLU A 268 3.85 -4.30 -21.09
C GLU A 268 2.94 -3.27 -21.78
N SER A 269 2.16 -3.71 -22.78
CA SER A 269 1.20 -2.85 -23.47
C SER A 269 0.10 -2.34 -22.54
N GLN A 270 -0.46 -3.22 -21.69
CA GLN A 270 -1.46 -2.85 -20.70
C GLN A 270 -0.90 -1.95 -19.60
N LEU A 271 0.33 -2.21 -19.14
CA LEU A 271 1.02 -1.37 -18.17
C LEU A 271 1.14 0.07 -18.70
N HIS A 272 1.64 0.24 -19.92
CA HIS A 272 1.73 1.57 -20.55
C HIS A 272 0.35 2.21 -20.78
N GLN A 273 -0.67 1.42 -21.09
CA GLN A 273 -2.04 1.93 -21.24
C GLN A 273 -2.58 2.47 -19.91
N HIS A 274 -2.41 1.76 -18.80
CA HIS A 274 -2.85 2.22 -17.49
C HIS A 274 -2.13 3.48 -17.02
N VAL A 275 -0.83 3.61 -17.32
CA VAL A 275 -0.07 4.84 -17.03
C VAL A 275 -0.62 6.02 -17.84
N ARG A 276 -0.87 5.86 -19.15
CA ARG A 276 -1.48 6.92 -19.98
C ARG A 276 -2.87 7.32 -19.48
N GLU A 277 -3.68 6.37 -19.06
CA GLU A 277 -5.01 6.63 -18.49
C GLU A 277 -4.91 7.38 -17.16
N ALA A 278 -3.94 7.03 -16.31
CA ALA A 278 -3.67 7.72 -15.06
C ALA A 278 -3.22 9.17 -15.30
N GLU A 279 -2.34 9.42 -16.28
CA GLU A 279 -1.95 10.77 -16.70
C GLU A 279 -3.13 11.59 -17.21
N ALA A 280 -3.96 11.01 -18.07
CA ALA A 280 -5.13 11.68 -18.62
C ALA A 280 -6.12 12.11 -17.52
N LEU A 281 -6.26 11.29 -16.47
CA LEU A 281 -7.07 11.64 -15.31
C LEU A 281 -6.53 12.85 -14.56
N LEU A 282 -5.21 13.03 -14.51
CA LEU A 282 -4.54 14.14 -13.83
C LEU A 282 -4.37 15.41 -14.69
N ALA A 283 -4.57 15.32 -16.00
CA ALA A 283 -4.39 16.44 -16.94
C ALA A 283 -5.08 17.76 -16.51
N PRO A 284 -6.30 17.77 -15.93
CA PRO A 284 -6.94 19.01 -15.49
C PRO A 284 -6.18 19.79 -14.41
N TYR A 285 -5.28 19.14 -13.66
CA TYR A 285 -4.48 19.80 -12.62
C TYR A 285 -3.18 20.42 -13.17
N GLY A 286 -2.86 20.20 -14.44
CA GLY A 286 -1.68 20.73 -15.11
C GLY A 286 -0.37 20.39 -14.38
N ALA A 287 0.52 21.37 -14.27
CA ALA A 287 1.85 21.18 -13.67
C ALA A 287 1.82 20.73 -12.19
N ARG A 288 0.72 20.98 -11.47
CA ARG A 288 0.58 20.55 -10.07
C ARG A 288 0.57 19.04 -9.92
N ALA A 289 0.11 18.31 -10.95
CA ALA A 289 0.08 16.85 -10.95
C ALA A 289 1.42 16.18 -11.29
N SER A 290 2.46 16.96 -11.63
CA SER A 290 3.75 16.43 -12.12
C SER A 290 4.35 15.34 -11.24
N ILE A 291 4.23 15.44 -9.92
CA ILE A 291 4.77 14.45 -8.98
C ILE A 291 3.96 13.15 -8.96
N LEU A 292 2.63 13.22 -9.02
CA LEU A 292 1.78 12.03 -9.11
C LEU A 292 1.90 11.36 -10.49
N THR A 293 2.08 12.14 -11.56
CA THR A 293 2.45 11.63 -12.88
C THR A 293 3.80 10.93 -12.86
N ALA A 294 4.83 11.52 -12.23
CA ALA A 294 6.12 10.88 -12.08
C ALA A 294 6.04 9.59 -11.25
N ALA A 295 5.17 9.55 -10.24
CA ALA A 295 4.91 8.34 -9.46
C ALA A 295 4.30 7.22 -10.32
N ALA A 296 3.38 7.55 -11.24
CA ALA A 296 2.80 6.60 -12.18
C ALA A 296 3.87 5.94 -13.06
N HIS A 297 4.78 6.74 -13.62
CA HIS A 297 5.91 6.24 -14.39
C HIS A 297 6.87 5.42 -13.54
N PHE A 298 7.22 5.89 -12.34
CA PHE A 298 8.11 5.16 -11.43
C PHE A 298 7.58 3.77 -11.09
N ILE A 299 6.26 3.62 -10.93
CA ILE A 299 5.62 2.33 -10.67
C ILE A 299 5.73 1.41 -11.89
N ALA A 300 5.60 1.93 -13.11
CA ALA A 300 5.75 1.14 -14.33
C ALA A 300 7.20 0.80 -14.67
N ASP A 301 8.13 1.71 -14.38
CA ASP A 301 9.56 1.59 -14.70
C ASP A 301 10.36 0.90 -13.58
N ARG A 302 9.71 0.22 -12.64
CA ARG A 302 10.39 -0.40 -11.49
C ARG A 302 11.54 -1.28 -11.99
N LYS A 303 12.75 -0.97 -11.53
CA LYS A 303 13.96 -1.79 -11.68
C LYS A 303 14.45 -2.10 -10.28
N SER A 304 13.94 -3.18 -9.66
CA SER A 304 14.18 -3.61 -8.26
C SER A 304 13.66 -2.65 -7.15
#